data_AF-I2BB63-F1
#
_entry.id   AF-I2BB63-F1
#
_cell.length_a   1.000
_cell.length_b   1.000
_cell.length_c   1.000
_cell.angle_alpha   90.00
_cell.angle_beta   90.00
_cell.angle_gamma   90.00
#
_symmetry.space_group_name_H-M   'P 1'
#
loop_
_entity.id
_entity.type
_entity.pdbx_description
1 polymer ?
#
loop_
_entity_poly.entity_id
_entity_poly.type
_entity_poly.pdbx_seq_one_letter_code
_entity_poly.pdbx_strand_id
1 'polypeptide(L)'
;MKLHARVQSAQQTQQNLPVVLIHGLFGSLDNLGVLARDLVNDHTVMQVDLRNHGLSPRSPDMHWAALAGDILDTMDSAGFERAILIGHSMGGKTAMATTALAPERIDKLVAIDISPVDYHLRRHDDIFAAIRAVSAAGVTTRHDAAAIMREHIKEEGVIQFILKSFVQGEWRFNVPVLWDAYASIVGWDDVPAWPHPAMFICGGDSPYVKPEYRPAILRQFPQAQAHVIAGTGHWVHAEKPDAVLRVIRQFLAAGQESA
;
A
#
# COMPACT_ATOMS: atom_id res chain seq x y z
N MET A 1 -5.13 -3.26 16.17
CA MET A 1 -6.49 -2.68 16.31
C MET A 1 -7.27 -2.84 15.01
N LYS A 2 -8.60 -2.92 15.08
CA LYS A 2 -9.46 -2.98 13.89
C LYS A 2 -9.41 -1.68 13.08
N LEU A 3 -9.11 -1.80 11.78
CA LEU A 3 -9.08 -0.69 10.83
C LEU A 3 -10.47 -0.37 10.27
N HIS A 4 -10.62 0.86 9.78
CA HIS A 4 -11.70 1.16 8.84
C HIS A 4 -11.46 0.41 7.53
N ALA A 5 -12.47 -0.34 7.08
CA ALA A 5 -12.37 -1.19 5.92
C ALA A 5 -13.67 -1.21 5.11
N ARG A 6 -13.54 -1.39 3.80
CA ARG A 6 -14.64 -1.65 2.87
C ARG A 6 -14.51 -3.07 2.36
N VAL A 7 -15.48 -3.93 2.68
CA VAL A 7 -15.55 -5.31 2.20
C VAL A 7 -16.62 -5.41 1.12
N GLN A 8 -16.27 -6.02 0.00
CA GLN A 8 -17.16 -6.31 -1.11
C GLN A 8 -17.08 -7.79 -1.45
N SER A 9 -18.21 -8.49 -1.39
CA SER A 9 -18.31 -9.89 -1.77
C SER A 9 -18.02 -10.08 -3.26
N ALA A 10 -17.40 -11.22 -3.61
CA ALA A 10 -17.19 -11.60 -5.00
C ALA A 10 -18.51 -11.60 -5.79
N GLN A 11 -18.49 -11.10 -7.02
CA GLN A 11 -19.67 -11.08 -7.89
C GLN A 11 -19.99 -12.47 -8.44
N GLN A 12 -18.96 -13.29 -8.66
CA GLN A 12 -19.08 -14.68 -9.06
C GLN A 12 -18.80 -15.59 -7.86
N THR A 13 -19.62 -16.61 -7.69
CA THR A 13 -19.38 -17.68 -6.72
C THR A 13 -18.23 -18.56 -7.19
N GLN A 14 -17.01 -18.18 -6.82
CA GLN A 14 -15.80 -19.00 -6.90
C GLN A 14 -15.23 -19.20 -5.50
N GLN A 15 -14.58 -20.34 -5.22
CA GLN A 15 -13.90 -20.60 -3.95
C GLN A 15 -12.49 -19.97 -3.92
N ASN A 16 -12.37 -18.71 -4.35
CA ASN A 16 -11.09 -17.99 -4.25
C ASN A 16 -10.93 -17.38 -2.86
N LEU A 17 -9.68 -17.30 -2.39
CA LEU A 17 -9.35 -16.63 -1.14
C LEU A 17 -9.67 -15.13 -1.24
N PRO A 18 -10.04 -14.46 -0.13
CA PRO A 18 -10.23 -13.02 -0.13
C PRO A 18 -8.91 -12.28 -0.41
N VAL A 19 -9.03 -11.11 -1.02
CA VAL A 19 -7.91 -10.19 -1.27
C VAL A 19 -8.02 -8.98 -0.35
N VAL A 20 -6.92 -8.66 0.35
CA VAL A 20 -6.79 -7.44 1.15
C VAL A 20 -5.90 -6.44 0.41
N LEU A 21 -6.44 -5.26 0.13
CA LEU A 21 -5.76 -4.16 -0.57
C LEU A 21 -5.30 -3.09 0.43
N ILE A 22 -4.01 -2.80 0.43
CA ILE A 22 -3.34 -1.97 1.45
C ILE A 22 -2.62 -0.78 0.79
N HIS A 23 -3.05 0.44 1.08
CA HIS A 23 -2.54 1.67 0.45
C HIS A 23 -1.18 2.13 1.00
N GLY A 24 -0.51 3.02 0.26
CA GLY A 24 0.75 3.66 0.65
C GLY A 24 0.59 4.89 1.56
N LEU A 25 1.72 5.50 1.95
CA LEU A 25 1.76 6.71 2.78
C LEU A 25 0.94 7.86 2.16
N PHE A 26 0.24 8.62 3.00
CA PHE A 26 -0.72 9.70 2.64
C PHE A 26 -1.98 9.24 1.89
N GLY A 27 -2.08 7.95 1.59
CA GLY A 27 -3.22 7.37 0.90
C GLY A 27 -4.43 7.15 1.79
N SER A 28 -5.40 6.47 1.19
CA SER A 28 -6.63 5.93 1.76
C SER A 28 -7.02 4.66 1.00
N LEU A 29 -8.01 3.94 1.49
CA LEU A 29 -8.51 2.70 0.92
C LEU A 29 -8.92 2.84 -0.56
N ASP A 30 -9.30 4.05 -1.01
CA ASP A 30 -9.74 4.31 -2.38
C ASP A 30 -8.57 4.31 -3.39
N ASN A 31 -7.31 4.38 -2.94
CA ASN A 31 -6.15 4.46 -3.84
C ASN A 31 -5.96 3.21 -4.70
N LEU A 32 -6.24 2.03 -4.16
CA LEU A 32 -6.21 0.76 -4.90
C LEU A 32 -7.58 0.38 -5.47
N GLY A 33 -8.56 1.29 -5.46
CA GLY A 33 -9.92 1.02 -5.93
C GLY A 33 -10.00 0.60 -7.39
N VAL A 34 -9.02 0.99 -8.22
CA VAL A 34 -8.94 0.49 -9.61
C VAL A 34 -8.67 -1.01 -9.68
N LEU A 35 -7.86 -1.54 -8.75
CA LEU A 35 -7.62 -2.97 -8.65
C LEU A 35 -8.82 -3.69 -8.03
N ALA A 36 -9.42 -3.08 -7.00
CA ALA A 36 -10.60 -3.62 -6.32
C ALA A 36 -11.76 -3.89 -7.29
N ARG A 37 -12.03 -2.94 -8.20
CA ARG A 37 -13.11 -3.05 -9.20
C ARG A 37 -12.94 -4.21 -10.16
N ASP A 38 -11.71 -4.62 -10.45
CA ASP A 38 -11.47 -5.83 -11.25
C ASP A 38 -11.54 -7.08 -10.36
N LEU A 39 -10.78 -7.11 -9.27
CA LEU A 39 -10.63 -8.30 -8.42
C LEU A 39 -11.94 -8.74 -7.76
N VAL A 40 -12.90 -7.83 -7.54
CA VAL A 40 -14.21 -8.17 -6.97
C VAL A 40 -15.06 -9.06 -7.88
N ASN A 41 -14.69 -9.21 -9.16
CA ASN A 41 -15.39 -10.11 -10.07
C ASN A 41 -15.38 -11.56 -9.57
N ASP A 42 -14.28 -12.00 -8.95
CA ASP A 42 -14.03 -13.40 -8.57
C ASP A 42 -13.37 -13.57 -7.19
N HIS A 43 -13.02 -12.50 -6.49
CA HIS A 43 -12.51 -12.52 -5.11
C HIS A 43 -13.39 -11.65 -4.22
N THR A 44 -13.57 -12.05 -2.95
CA THR A 44 -14.04 -11.10 -1.94
C THR A 44 -12.91 -10.11 -1.67
N VAL A 45 -13.17 -8.81 -1.78
CA VAL A 45 -12.14 -7.77 -1.66
C VAL A 45 -12.36 -6.94 -0.40
N MET A 46 -11.31 -6.77 0.39
CA MET A 46 -11.24 -5.84 1.50
C MET A 46 -10.25 -4.72 1.18
N GLN A 47 -10.71 -3.48 1.15
CA GLN A 47 -9.85 -2.30 1.09
C GLN A 47 -9.77 -1.69 2.48
N VAL A 48 -8.56 -1.44 3.00
CA VAL A 48 -8.36 -0.89 4.35
C VAL A 48 -7.78 0.51 4.31
N ASP A 49 -8.20 1.38 5.22
CA ASP A 49 -7.42 2.55 5.60
C ASP A 49 -6.40 2.10 6.66
N LEU A 50 -5.11 2.31 6.44
CA LEU A 50 -4.11 2.04 7.48
C LEU A 50 -4.30 2.97 8.68
N ARG A 51 -3.79 2.57 9.85
CA ARG A 51 -3.74 3.46 11.03
C ARG A 51 -3.18 4.82 10.63
N ASN A 52 -3.69 5.88 11.28
CA ASN A 52 -3.33 7.26 10.97
C ASN A 52 -3.66 7.75 9.55
N HIS A 53 -4.49 7.01 8.79
CA HIS A 53 -4.95 7.39 7.46
C HIS A 53 -6.47 7.24 7.33
N GLY A 54 -7.05 7.94 6.35
CA GLY A 54 -8.46 7.83 6.00
C GLY A 54 -9.42 8.02 7.18
N LEU A 55 -10.23 6.99 7.45
CA LEU A 55 -11.16 6.95 8.59
C LEU A 55 -10.72 5.97 9.69
N SER A 56 -9.50 5.42 9.58
CA SER A 56 -8.98 4.51 10.60
C SER A 56 -8.58 5.24 11.88
N PRO A 57 -8.53 4.52 13.02
CA PRO A 57 -8.10 5.11 14.27
C PRO A 57 -6.70 5.72 14.19
N ARG A 58 -6.48 6.74 15.02
CA ARG A 58 -5.18 7.39 15.20
C ARG A 58 -4.41 6.68 16.31
N SER A 59 -3.10 6.56 16.14
CA SER A 59 -2.19 5.97 17.13
C SER A 59 -0.82 6.63 17.02
N PRO A 60 -0.09 6.88 18.12
CA PRO A 60 1.29 7.36 18.02
C PRO A 60 2.25 6.29 17.45
N ASP A 61 1.87 5.02 17.50
CA ASP A 61 2.70 3.90 17.05
C ASP A 61 2.53 3.64 15.54
N MET A 62 3.63 3.64 14.80
CA MET A 62 3.70 3.39 13.36
C MET A 62 4.75 2.31 13.01
N HIS A 63 5.15 1.47 13.98
CA HIS A 63 6.07 0.36 13.70
C HIS A 63 5.39 -0.73 12.86
N TRP A 64 6.20 -1.46 12.08
CA TRP A 64 5.72 -2.46 11.14
C TRP A 64 4.92 -3.59 11.80
N ALA A 65 5.34 -4.06 12.97
CA ALA A 65 4.60 -5.07 13.73
C ALA A 65 3.19 -4.60 14.09
N ALA A 66 3.03 -3.31 14.39
CA ALA A 66 1.75 -2.75 14.77
C ALA A 66 0.83 -2.58 13.55
N LEU A 67 1.37 -2.09 12.42
CA LEU A 67 0.67 -2.06 11.13
C LEU A 67 0.24 -3.46 10.67
N ALA A 68 1.11 -4.46 10.81
CA ALA A 68 0.81 -5.85 10.47
C ALA A 68 -0.26 -6.46 11.39
N GLY A 69 -0.18 -6.22 12.70
CA GLY A 69 -1.19 -6.65 13.66
C GLY A 69 -2.58 -6.06 13.37
N ASP A 70 -2.63 -4.81 12.91
CA ASP A 70 -3.91 -4.20 12.49
C ASP A 70 -4.55 -4.90 11.29
N ILE A 71 -3.74 -5.38 10.34
CA ILE A 71 -4.25 -6.17 9.21
C ILE A 71 -4.86 -7.48 9.72
N LEU A 72 -4.18 -8.17 10.63
CA LEU A 72 -4.67 -9.43 11.22
C LEU A 72 -5.97 -9.21 12.01
N ASP A 73 -6.03 -8.21 12.89
CA ASP A 73 -7.24 -7.86 13.64
C ASP A 73 -8.43 -7.53 12.72
N THR A 74 -8.14 -6.88 11.58
CA THR A 74 -9.15 -6.50 10.60
C THR A 74 -9.62 -7.69 9.77
N MET A 75 -8.71 -8.61 9.43
CA MET A 75 -9.04 -9.90 8.81
C MET A 75 -9.91 -10.75 9.73
N ASP A 76 -9.56 -10.87 11.00
CA ASP A 76 -10.33 -11.61 12.01
C ASP A 76 -11.74 -11.02 12.15
N SER A 77 -11.83 -9.69 12.21
CA SER A 77 -13.12 -8.98 12.27
C SER A 77 -14.02 -9.20 11.05
N ALA A 78 -13.47 -9.61 9.92
CA ALA A 78 -14.20 -9.93 8.69
C ALA A 78 -14.37 -11.44 8.46
N GLY A 79 -13.86 -12.28 9.36
CA GLY A 79 -13.89 -13.74 9.23
C GLY A 79 -12.91 -14.30 8.20
N PHE A 80 -11.83 -13.58 7.88
CA PHE A 80 -10.84 -14.03 6.89
C PHE A 80 -9.74 -14.83 7.56
N GLU A 81 -9.89 -16.15 7.62
CA GLU A 81 -8.86 -17.06 8.16
C GLU A 81 -7.57 -17.07 7.31
N ARG A 82 -7.66 -16.84 6.01
CA ARG A 82 -6.49 -16.75 5.13
C ARG A 82 -6.78 -15.79 3.98
N ALA A 83 -5.78 -15.03 3.54
CA ALA A 83 -5.98 -14.04 2.49
C ALA A 83 -4.76 -13.88 1.57
N ILE A 84 -5.00 -13.27 0.42
CA ILE A 84 -3.99 -12.71 -0.46
C ILE A 84 -3.80 -11.24 -0.07
N LEU A 85 -2.54 -10.79 0.11
CA LEU A 85 -2.24 -9.40 0.42
C LEU A 85 -1.67 -8.68 -0.80
N ILE A 86 -2.24 -7.54 -1.16
CA ILE A 86 -1.73 -6.67 -2.22
C ILE A 86 -1.52 -5.28 -1.63
N GLY A 87 -0.26 -4.86 -1.53
CA GLY A 87 0.12 -3.61 -0.90
C GLY A 87 0.94 -2.71 -1.82
N HIS A 88 0.64 -1.41 -1.82
CA HIS A 88 1.46 -0.40 -2.49
C HIS A 88 2.35 0.34 -1.50
N SER A 89 3.64 0.49 -1.82
CA SER A 89 4.56 1.30 -1.02
C SER A 89 4.57 0.87 0.47
N MET A 90 4.29 1.79 1.41
CA MET A 90 4.08 1.50 2.84
C MET A 90 3.11 0.33 3.09
N GLY A 91 2.05 0.19 2.28
CA GLY A 91 1.13 -0.93 2.35
C GLY A 91 1.74 -2.26 1.92
N GLY A 92 2.70 -2.24 0.98
CA GLY A 92 3.47 -3.43 0.61
C GLY A 92 4.47 -3.81 1.71
N LYS A 93 5.13 -2.84 2.37
CA LYS A 93 5.91 -3.09 3.60
C LYS A 93 5.04 -3.67 4.72
N THR A 94 3.82 -3.16 4.88
CA THR A 94 2.86 -3.70 5.84
C THR A 94 2.51 -5.16 5.51
N ALA A 95 2.21 -5.47 4.24
CA ALA A 95 1.95 -6.85 3.81
C ALA A 95 3.14 -7.79 4.07
N MET A 96 4.36 -7.32 3.78
CA MET A 96 5.59 -8.06 4.05
C MET A 96 5.83 -8.27 5.56
N ALA A 97 5.50 -7.28 6.39
CA ALA A 97 5.61 -7.42 7.84
C ALA A 97 4.58 -8.41 8.41
N THR A 98 3.39 -8.50 7.80
CA THR A 98 2.38 -9.48 8.21
C THR A 98 2.85 -10.93 8.06
N THR A 99 3.73 -11.23 7.09
CA THR A 99 4.29 -12.58 6.94
C THR A 99 5.20 -12.98 8.11
N ALA A 100 5.77 -12.02 8.83
CA ALA A 100 6.58 -12.29 10.03
C ALA A 100 5.72 -12.65 11.24
N LEU A 101 4.52 -12.08 11.34
CA LEU A 101 3.64 -12.26 12.50
C LEU A 101 2.75 -13.50 12.38
N ALA A 102 2.22 -13.76 11.19
CA ALA A 102 1.27 -14.85 10.97
C ALA A 102 1.42 -15.41 9.53
N PRO A 103 2.57 -16.04 9.20
CA PRO A 103 2.89 -16.50 7.85
C PRO A 103 1.85 -17.45 7.25
N GLU A 104 1.16 -18.25 8.08
CA GLU A 104 0.12 -19.21 7.70
C GLU A 104 -1.18 -18.55 7.23
N ARG A 105 -1.43 -17.30 7.66
CA ARG A 105 -2.61 -16.52 7.30
C ARG A 105 -2.51 -15.92 5.91
N ILE A 106 -1.33 -15.96 5.29
CA ILE A 106 -1.06 -15.34 3.99
C ILE A 106 -0.88 -16.43 2.93
N ASP A 107 -1.60 -16.33 1.81
CA ASP A 107 -1.47 -17.27 0.70
C ASP A 107 -0.50 -16.79 -0.37
N LYS A 108 -0.70 -15.55 -0.84
CA LYS A 108 0.15 -14.87 -1.81
C LYS A 108 0.34 -13.42 -1.40
N LEU A 109 1.48 -12.86 -1.78
CA LEU A 109 1.81 -11.46 -1.53
C LEU A 109 2.12 -10.75 -2.85
N VAL A 110 1.54 -9.57 -3.05
CA VAL A 110 1.91 -8.65 -4.12
C VAL A 110 2.38 -7.33 -3.51
N ALA A 111 3.64 -6.98 -3.76
CA ALA A 111 4.25 -5.72 -3.36
C ALA A 111 4.36 -4.80 -4.58
N ILE A 112 3.60 -3.71 -4.60
CA ILE A 112 3.62 -2.73 -5.69
C ILE A 112 4.61 -1.63 -5.34
N ASP A 113 5.70 -1.59 -6.09
CA ASP A 113 6.77 -0.60 -6.11
C ASP A 113 7.39 -0.31 -4.74
N ILE A 114 7.84 -1.36 -4.07
CA ILE A 114 8.47 -1.29 -2.75
C ILE A 114 9.44 -2.45 -2.52
N SER A 115 10.48 -2.22 -1.73
CA SER A 115 11.46 -3.23 -1.29
C SER A 115 11.47 -3.34 0.24
N PRO A 116 11.76 -4.53 0.80
CA PRO A 116 11.94 -4.75 2.24
C PRO A 116 13.34 -4.30 2.69
N VAL A 117 13.58 -2.99 2.60
CA VAL A 117 14.86 -2.35 2.98
C VAL A 117 14.60 -1.02 3.67
N ASP A 118 15.54 -0.60 4.52
CA ASP A 118 15.62 0.79 4.94
C ASP A 118 16.22 1.60 3.78
N TYR A 119 15.49 2.60 3.32
CA TYR A 119 15.95 3.43 2.22
C TYR A 119 16.99 4.47 2.65
N HIS A 120 17.17 4.72 3.96
CA HIS A 120 18.10 5.70 4.55
C HIS A 120 17.99 7.11 3.94
N LEU A 121 16.79 7.51 3.51
CA LEU A 121 16.56 8.74 2.76
C LEU A 121 15.24 9.41 3.18
N ARG A 122 15.24 10.75 3.24
CA ARG A 122 14.02 11.55 3.32
C ARG A 122 13.57 11.93 1.91
N ARG A 123 12.38 11.48 1.53
CA ARG A 123 11.79 11.65 0.19
C ARG A 123 10.53 12.52 0.19
N HIS A 124 10.00 12.87 1.37
CA HIS A 124 8.69 13.50 1.51
C HIS A 124 8.74 14.87 2.21
N ASP A 125 9.91 15.49 2.37
CA ASP A 125 10.03 16.76 3.09
C ASP A 125 9.26 17.91 2.40
N ASP A 126 9.36 18.01 1.07
CA ASP A 126 8.59 18.97 0.28
C ASP A 126 7.08 18.68 0.33
N ILE A 127 6.69 17.39 0.37
CA ILE A 127 5.28 17.00 0.54
C ILE A 127 4.75 17.44 1.91
N PHE A 128 5.50 17.19 2.99
CA PHE A 128 5.14 17.67 4.31
C PHE A 128 5.10 19.20 4.38
N ALA A 129 6.00 19.89 3.69
CA ALA A 129 5.99 21.35 3.59
C ALA A 129 4.69 21.85 2.94
N ALA A 130 4.32 21.28 1.79
CA ALA A 130 3.06 21.56 1.09
C ALA A 130 1.82 21.30 1.99
N ILE A 131 1.77 20.15 2.65
CA ILE A 131 0.67 19.77 3.55
C ILE A 131 0.50 20.79 4.68
N ARG A 132 1.61 21.20 5.30
CA ARG A 132 1.60 22.22 6.37
C ARG A 132 1.22 23.61 5.83
N ALA A 133 1.69 23.97 4.63
CA ALA A 133 1.33 25.24 4.00
C ALA A 133 -0.17 25.33 3.73
N VAL A 134 -0.79 24.26 3.21
CA VAL A 134 -2.25 24.17 3.03
C VAL A 134 -2.99 24.31 4.34
N SER A 135 -2.56 23.59 5.39
CA SER A 135 -3.17 23.71 6.73
C SER A 135 -3.05 25.14 7.30
N ALA A 136 -1.89 25.78 7.15
CA ALA A 136 -1.66 27.13 7.64
C ALA A 136 -2.49 28.19 6.88
N ALA A 137 -2.77 27.97 5.60
CA ALA A 137 -3.59 28.85 4.79
C ALA A 137 -5.10 28.76 5.12
N GLY A 138 -5.55 27.70 5.80
CA GLY A 138 -6.96 27.53 6.19
C GLY A 138 -7.93 27.37 5.02
N VAL A 139 -7.42 26.98 3.84
CA VAL A 139 -8.26 26.73 2.66
C VAL A 139 -9.14 25.50 2.88
N THR A 140 -10.32 25.47 2.28
CA THR A 140 -11.28 24.35 2.47
C THR A 140 -11.53 23.53 1.21
N THR A 141 -11.13 24.05 0.06
CA THR A 141 -11.34 23.39 -1.24
C THR A 141 -10.06 22.72 -1.73
N ARG A 142 -10.22 21.62 -2.48
CA ARG A 142 -9.08 20.96 -3.15
C ARG A 142 -8.44 21.83 -4.22
N HIS A 143 -9.20 22.72 -4.85
CA HIS A 143 -8.69 23.63 -5.87
C HIS A 143 -7.66 24.58 -5.28
N ASP A 144 -8.01 25.25 -4.18
CA ASP A 144 -7.12 26.20 -3.51
C ASP A 144 -5.93 25.49 -2.86
N ALA A 145 -6.16 24.33 -2.25
CA ALA A 145 -5.09 23.49 -1.72
C ALA A 145 -4.10 23.08 -2.83
N ALA A 146 -4.59 22.69 -4.01
CA ALA A 146 -3.72 22.35 -5.15
C ALA A 146 -2.86 23.54 -5.60
N ALA A 147 -3.39 24.76 -5.59
CA ALA A 147 -2.63 25.96 -5.95
C ALA A 147 -1.41 26.14 -5.03
N ILE A 148 -1.62 26.00 -3.72
CA ILE A 148 -0.54 26.08 -2.71
C ILE A 148 0.45 24.94 -2.88
N MET A 149 -0.03 23.70 -3.06
CA MET A 149 0.86 22.53 -3.18
C MET A 149 1.80 22.61 -4.38
N ARG A 150 1.41 23.27 -5.49
CA ARG A 150 2.25 23.48 -6.67
C ARG A 150 3.47 24.35 -6.42
N GLU A 151 3.48 25.14 -5.34
CA GLU A 151 4.65 25.92 -4.94
C GLU A 151 5.77 25.04 -4.36
N HIS A 152 5.45 23.81 -3.95
CA HIS A 152 6.38 22.87 -3.32
C HIS A 152 6.61 21.59 -4.13
N ILE A 153 5.60 21.11 -4.86
CA ILE A 153 5.62 19.83 -5.57
C ILE A 153 5.45 20.09 -7.07
N LYS A 154 6.31 19.49 -7.90
CA LYS A 154 6.27 19.67 -9.36
C LYS A 154 5.35 18.66 -10.04
N GLU A 155 5.24 17.48 -9.47
CA GLU A 155 4.50 16.36 -10.03
C GLU A 155 3.00 16.50 -9.73
N GLU A 156 2.22 16.93 -10.73
CA GLU A 156 0.78 17.13 -10.57
C GLU A 156 0.06 15.86 -10.09
N GLY A 157 0.47 14.67 -10.56
CA GLY A 157 -0.09 13.40 -10.11
C GLY A 157 0.05 13.17 -8.60
N VAL A 158 1.16 13.63 -8.00
CA VAL A 158 1.42 13.53 -6.55
C VAL A 158 0.49 14.45 -5.78
N ILE A 159 0.31 15.68 -6.26
CA ILE A 159 -0.63 16.65 -5.68
C ILE A 159 -2.04 16.08 -5.69
N GLN A 160 -2.51 15.61 -6.85
CA GLN A 160 -3.85 15.04 -6.99
C GLN A 160 -4.04 13.78 -6.13
N PHE A 161 -3.00 12.96 -5.95
CA PHE A 161 -3.02 11.81 -5.05
C PHE A 161 -3.22 12.25 -3.59
N ILE A 162 -2.41 13.17 -3.08
CA ILE A 162 -2.48 13.64 -1.69
C ILE A 162 -3.83 14.31 -1.41
N LEU A 163 -4.32 15.13 -2.35
CA LEU A 163 -5.59 15.83 -2.21
C LEU A 163 -6.82 14.92 -2.11
N LYS A 164 -6.72 13.63 -2.48
CA LYS A 164 -7.80 12.66 -2.21
C LYS A 164 -8.10 12.54 -0.71
N SER A 165 -7.10 12.76 0.13
CA SER A 165 -7.20 12.76 1.58
C SER A 165 -7.53 14.14 2.16
N PHE A 166 -7.70 15.19 1.33
CA PHE A 166 -8.15 16.50 1.77
C PHE A 166 -9.66 16.62 1.65
N VAL A 167 -10.35 16.84 2.77
CA VAL A 167 -11.81 16.89 2.85
C VAL A 167 -12.23 18.02 3.78
N GLN A 168 -12.97 19.00 3.24
CA GLN A 168 -13.55 20.11 4.02
C GLN A 168 -12.52 20.88 4.86
N GLY A 169 -11.32 21.14 4.31
CA GLY A 169 -10.25 21.86 5.02
C GLY A 169 -9.34 21.00 5.88
N GLU A 170 -9.62 19.70 5.99
CA GLU A 170 -8.89 18.81 6.88
C GLU A 170 -8.19 17.67 6.14
N TRP A 171 -7.01 17.29 6.63
CA TRP A 171 -6.29 16.10 6.18
C TRP A 171 -6.81 14.85 6.89
N ARG A 172 -7.17 13.83 6.11
CA ARG A 172 -7.61 12.52 6.64
C ARG A 172 -6.48 11.68 7.23
N PHE A 173 -5.23 12.07 7.02
CA PHE A 173 -4.08 11.44 7.65
C PHE A 173 -3.54 12.28 8.82
N ASN A 174 -2.93 11.60 9.79
CA ASN A 174 -2.45 12.21 11.02
C ASN A 174 -1.06 12.84 10.82
N VAL A 175 -1.01 14.05 10.27
CA VAL A 175 0.23 14.74 9.85
C VAL A 175 1.32 14.75 10.94
N PRO A 176 1.04 15.13 12.22
CA PRO A 176 2.08 15.15 13.25
C PRO A 176 2.72 13.77 13.49
N VAL A 177 1.90 12.72 13.61
CA VAL A 177 2.42 11.36 13.83
C VAL A 177 3.19 10.86 12.62
N LEU A 178 2.69 11.10 11.40
CA LEU A 178 3.41 10.67 10.19
C LEU A 178 4.76 11.38 10.04
N TRP A 179 4.86 12.62 10.49
CA TRP A 179 6.12 13.35 10.54
C TRP A 179 7.08 12.76 11.58
N ASP A 180 6.62 12.60 12.81
CA ASP A 180 7.43 12.13 13.93
C ASP A 180 7.92 10.69 13.71
N ALA A 181 7.05 9.83 13.17
CA ALA A 181 7.36 8.43 12.88
C ALA A 181 7.95 8.20 11.48
N TYR A 182 8.29 9.25 10.74
CA TYR A 182 8.72 9.12 9.35
C TYR A 182 9.94 8.21 9.18
N ALA A 183 10.89 8.25 10.13
CA ALA A 183 12.05 7.38 10.12
C ALA A 183 11.66 5.88 10.14
N SER A 184 10.69 5.51 10.99
CA SER A 184 10.15 4.15 11.04
C SER A 184 9.42 3.77 9.74
N ILE A 185 8.70 4.71 9.12
CA ILE A 185 7.93 4.50 7.89
C ILE A 185 8.83 4.27 6.66
N VAL A 186 9.97 4.97 6.55
CA VAL A 186 10.93 4.71 5.46
C VAL A 186 11.91 3.60 5.79
N GLY A 187 12.13 3.35 7.09
CA GLY A 187 12.97 2.29 7.62
C GLY A 187 12.39 0.90 7.39
N TRP A 188 13.15 -0.12 7.78
CA TRP A 188 12.74 -1.50 7.70
C TRP A 188 13.53 -2.35 8.68
N ASP A 189 12.82 -3.26 9.34
CA ASP A 189 13.41 -4.35 10.09
C ASP A 189 13.25 -5.63 9.27
N ASP A 190 14.34 -6.36 9.08
CA ASP A 190 14.31 -7.61 8.32
C ASP A 190 13.28 -8.59 8.92
N VAL A 191 12.49 -9.20 8.05
CA VAL A 191 11.57 -10.27 8.43
C VAL A 191 12.20 -11.64 8.19
N PRO A 192 11.76 -12.71 8.90
CA PRO A 192 12.14 -14.07 8.57
C PRO A 192 11.79 -14.40 7.12
N ALA A 193 12.57 -15.32 6.51
CA ALA A 193 12.28 -15.77 5.17
C ALA A 193 10.88 -16.38 5.06
N TRP A 194 10.06 -15.88 4.14
CA TRP A 194 8.72 -16.39 3.86
C TRP A 194 8.75 -17.22 2.56
N PRO A 195 8.77 -18.57 2.63
CA PRO A 195 9.03 -19.44 1.50
C PRO A 195 7.77 -19.71 0.66
N HIS A 196 7.06 -18.65 0.29
CA HIS A 196 5.84 -18.70 -0.52
C HIS A 196 5.92 -17.70 -1.68
N PRO A 197 5.09 -17.85 -2.72
CA PRO A 197 5.10 -16.95 -3.86
C PRO A 197 4.86 -15.49 -3.46
N ALA A 198 5.76 -14.61 -3.90
CA ALA A 198 5.65 -13.16 -3.74
C ALA A 198 5.90 -12.47 -5.08
N MET A 199 5.05 -11.54 -5.49
CA MET A 199 5.19 -10.77 -6.72
C MET A 199 5.54 -9.31 -6.40
N PHE A 200 6.66 -8.83 -6.96
CA PHE A 200 7.08 -7.44 -6.89
C PHE A 200 6.78 -6.76 -8.22
N ILE A 201 5.86 -5.80 -8.23
CA ILE A 201 5.51 -5.03 -9.43
C ILE A 201 6.23 -3.68 -9.36
N CYS A 202 7.22 -3.46 -10.21
CA CYS A 202 8.13 -2.32 -10.14
C CYS A 202 7.77 -1.27 -11.20
N GLY A 203 7.76 0.00 -10.82
CA GLY A 203 7.73 1.10 -11.79
C GLY A 203 9.05 1.21 -12.52
N GLY A 204 9.04 1.22 -13.86
CA GLY A 204 10.27 1.25 -14.67
C GLY A 204 11.13 2.49 -14.44
N ASP A 205 10.52 3.62 -14.08
CA ASP A 205 11.19 4.89 -13.81
C ASP A 205 11.27 5.17 -12.30
N SER A 206 10.93 4.19 -11.47
CA SER A 206 10.85 4.31 -10.01
C SER A 206 12.13 3.82 -9.30
N PRO A 207 12.63 4.54 -8.28
CA PRO A 207 13.81 4.14 -7.53
C PRO A 207 13.53 3.19 -6.36
N TYR A 208 12.29 2.72 -6.17
CA TYR A 208 11.90 1.94 -4.97
C TYR A 208 12.27 0.45 -5.03
N VAL A 209 12.50 -0.11 -6.23
CA VAL A 209 12.93 -1.49 -6.44
C VAL A 209 14.10 -1.54 -7.41
N LYS A 210 15.30 -1.29 -6.87
CA LYS A 210 16.55 -1.28 -7.62
C LYS A 210 17.26 -2.64 -7.59
N PRO A 211 18.14 -2.92 -8.57
CA PRO A 211 18.98 -4.12 -8.56
C PRO A 211 19.77 -4.31 -7.25
N GLU A 212 20.20 -3.22 -6.62
CA GLU A 212 20.94 -3.24 -5.34
C GLU A 212 20.12 -3.78 -4.16
N TYR A 213 18.78 -3.73 -4.21
CA TYR A 213 17.90 -4.27 -3.17
C TYR A 213 17.55 -5.75 -3.38
N ARG A 214 17.88 -6.32 -4.54
CA ARG A 214 17.56 -7.72 -4.88
C ARG A 214 18.07 -8.73 -3.85
N PRO A 215 19.30 -8.63 -3.31
CA PRO A 215 19.76 -9.56 -2.28
C PRO A 215 18.89 -9.53 -1.01
N ALA A 216 18.46 -8.34 -0.58
CA ALA A 216 17.60 -8.18 0.58
C ALA A 216 16.18 -8.73 0.34
N ILE A 217 15.64 -8.53 -0.88
CA ILE A 217 14.36 -9.12 -1.31
C ILE A 217 14.45 -10.64 -1.24
N LEU A 218 15.44 -11.26 -1.90
CA LEU A 218 15.54 -12.73 -2.00
C LEU A 218 15.87 -13.41 -0.66
N ARG A 219 16.56 -12.70 0.25
CA ARG A 219 16.80 -13.20 1.62
C ARG A 219 15.49 -13.37 2.40
N GLN A 220 14.55 -12.44 2.25
CA GLN A 220 13.30 -12.39 3.00
C GLN A 220 12.14 -13.07 2.25
N PHE A 221 12.18 -13.06 0.92
CA PHE A 221 11.18 -13.61 0.00
C PHE A 221 11.87 -14.46 -1.06
N PRO A 222 12.33 -15.69 -0.73
CA PRO A 222 13.15 -16.51 -1.61
C PRO A 222 12.46 -16.98 -2.90
N GLN A 223 11.12 -16.97 -2.93
CA GLN A 223 10.32 -17.25 -4.14
C GLN A 223 9.81 -15.97 -4.81
N ALA A 224 10.44 -14.82 -4.55
CA ALA A 224 10.06 -13.56 -5.15
C ALA A 224 10.23 -13.58 -6.67
N GLN A 225 9.18 -13.18 -7.37
CA GLN A 225 9.18 -12.83 -8.78
C GLN A 225 9.07 -11.31 -8.89
N ALA A 226 9.68 -10.73 -9.92
CA ALA A 226 9.59 -9.30 -10.17
C ALA A 226 9.12 -9.05 -11.60
N HIS A 227 8.24 -8.05 -11.76
CA HIS A 227 7.76 -7.60 -13.06
C HIS A 227 7.85 -6.08 -13.15
N VAL A 228 8.59 -5.58 -14.14
CA VAL A 228 8.79 -4.13 -14.35
C VAL A 228 7.76 -3.62 -15.34
N ILE A 229 7.03 -2.58 -14.96
CA ILE A 229 6.10 -1.87 -15.84
C ILE A 229 6.81 -0.64 -16.42
N ALA A 230 7.30 -0.75 -17.65
CA ALA A 230 8.07 0.31 -18.31
C ALA A 230 7.27 1.62 -18.42
N GLY A 231 7.94 2.77 -18.30
CA GLY A 231 7.32 4.09 -18.43
C GLY A 231 6.29 4.37 -17.34
N THR A 232 6.59 3.99 -16.10
CA THR A 232 5.77 4.30 -14.93
C THR A 232 6.62 4.67 -13.72
N GLY A 233 6.14 5.63 -12.94
CA GLY A 233 6.73 6.04 -11.68
C GLY A 233 6.24 5.20 -10.50
N HIS A 234 6.17 5.82 -9.32
CA HIS A 234 5.85 5.13 -8.07
C HIS A 234 4.38 4.68 -7.97
N TRP A 235 3.45 5.36 -8.64
CA TRP A 235 2.02 5.02 -8.61
C TRP A 235 1.64 4.16 -9.81
N VAL A 236 2.35 3.04 -9.98
CA VAL A 236 2.24 2.10 -11.12
C VAL A 236 0.78 1.74 -11.44
N HIS A 237 -0.02 1.49 -10.40
CA HIS A 237 -1.43 1.10 -10.50
C HIS A 237 -2.34 2.26 -10.93
N ALA A 238 -1.95 3.52 -10.70
CA ALA A 238 -2.68 4.69 -11.18
C ALA A 238 -2.32 5.02 -12.64
N GLU A 239 -1.05 4.79 -13.02
CA GLU A 239 -0.53 5.13 -14.34
C GLU A 239 -0.87 4.06 -15.40
N LYS A 240 -0.72 2.77 -15.08
CA LYS A 240 -0.99 1.65 -15.99
C LYS A 240 -1.77 0.52 -15.28
N PRO A 241 -3.02 0.77 -14.85
CA PRO A 241 -3.82 -0.21 -14.11
C PRO A 241 -3.97 -1.55 -14.84
N ASP A 242 -4.22 -1.53 -16.15
CA ASP A 242 -4.43 -2.76 -16.92
C ASP A 242 -3.18 -3.64 -16.96
N ALA A 243 -1.99 -3.03 -17.01
CA ALA A 243 -0.73 -3.76 -17.00
C ALA A 243 -0.47 -4.39 -15.63
N VAL A 244 -0.73 -3.63 -14.56
CA VAL A 244 -0.64 -4.14 -13.18
C VAL A 244 -1.62 -5.29 -12.96
N LEU A 245 -2.88 -5.14 -13.40
CA LEU A 245 -3.90 -6.18 -13.26
C LEU A 245 -3.54 -7.46 -14.01
N ARG A 246 -3.02 -7.37 -15.25
CA ARG A 246 -2.56 -8.57 -15.97
C ARG A 246 -1.51 -9.35 -15.18
N VAL A 247 -0.53 -8.66 -14.59
CA VAL A 247 0.51 -9.30 -13.78
C VAL A 247 -0.09 -9.94 -12.52
N ILE A 248 -0.97 -9.22 -11.81
CA ILE A 248 -1.66 -9.75 -10.63
C ILE A 248 -2.45 -11.00 -11.02
N ARG A 249 -3.31 -10.92 -12.04
CA ARG A 249 -4.15 -12.04 -12.51
C ARG A 249 -3.32 -13.27 -12.86
N GLN A 250 -2.23 -13.09 -13.63
CA GLN A 250 -1.33 -14.19 -13.98
C GLN A 250 -0.69 -14.82 -12.75
N PHE A 251 -0.26 -14.01 -11.78
CA PHE A 251 0.34 -14.48 -10.55
C PHE A 251 -0.68 -15.21 -9.63
N LEU A 252 -1.92 -14.72 -9.56
CA LEU A 252 -2.98 -15.35 -8.78
C LEU A 252 -3.41 -16.69 -9.38
N ALA A 253 -3.46 -16.82 -10.71
CA ALA A 253 -3.78 -18.08 -11.39
C ALA A 253 -2.67 -19.14 -11.26
N ALA A 254 -1.39 -18.71 -11.21
CA ALA A 254 -0.26 -19.63 -11.10
C ALA A 254 -0.34 -20.46 -9.78
N GLY A 255 -0.51 -21.77 -9.90
CA GLY A 255 -0.64 -22.70 -8.76
C GLY A 255 -2.06 -23.19 -8.47
N GLN A 256 -3.08 -22.76 -9.23
CA GLN A 256 -4.42 -23.38 -9.21
C GLN A 256 -4.54 -24.63 -10.12
N GLU A 257 -3.50 -25.00 -10.88
CA GLU A 257 -3.48 -26.18 -11.78
C GLU A 257 -3.16 -27.51 -11.06
N SER A 258 -3.53 -27.66 -9.78
CA SER A 258 -3.32 -28.90 -9.04
C SER A 258 -4.49 -29.19 -8.11
N ALA A 259 -5.63 -29.52 -8.71
CA ALA A 259 -6.74 -30.21 -8.07
C ALA A 259 -7.34 -31.21 -9.05
#